data_AF-A0A1V2UGC0-F1
#
_entry.id   AF-A0A1V2UGC0-F1
#
_cell.length_a   1.000
_cell.length_b   1.000
_cell.length_c   1.000
_cell.angle_alpha   90.00
_cell.angle_beta   90.00
_cell.angle_gamma   90.00
#
_symmetry.space_group_name_H-M   'P 1'
#
loop_
_entity.id
_entity.type
_entity.pdbx_description
1 polymer ?
#
loop_
_entity_poly.entity_id
_entity_poly.type
_entity_poly.pdbx_seq_one_letter_code
_entity_poly.pdbx_strand_id
1 'polypeptide(L)'
;MIKIYNTLSREKETFVPLKEGQVSMYVCGPTVYNYIHIGNARSTIAFDTIRRYLEYRGYQVNYVSNFTDVDDKIIKAANELGITAPEVADRFIKAFEEDTKALNVQPATSHPRVMDHMEDIRVFIQILIAKGFAYESNGDVYYRTRKFTDYGQLSDQSIDELEIGASQRTGAEQQQKEDPLDFALWKKAKPGEISWESPWGEGRPGWHIECSVMATKHLGETIDIHGGGQDLEFPHHENEIAQSEAKTGKKFANYWMHNGYVTIGEDDQKMSKSLGNFITVHEMIQEVDPQVLRFFMATTQYRRPIRYSEATMKEAATNLQRLKNTFDNLNFRFENAVAAQSEDERQVTELEQLETRFIKEMDDDFNAANGITVVYELAKWINTYLEQPTVSKTILSKSEALFTQWLSIFGILFTTAEMLDEEIEQLIEERTQARKNRDFARSDEIRDQLKEKGILLDDTPQGTRWRREA
;
A
#
# COMPACT_ATOMS: atom_id res chain seq x y z
N MET A 1 -16.18 -10.94 11.91
CA MET A 1 -16.75 -9.97 10.96
C MET A 1 -15.79 -8.81 10.92
N ILE A 2 -15.43 -8.34 9.72
CA ILE A 2 -14.50 -7.22 9.56
C ILE A 2 -15.11 -5.96 10.18
N LYS A 3 -14.31 -5.22 10.93
CA LYS A 3 -14.58 -3.87 11.38
C LYS A 3 -13.59 -2.93 10.71
N ILE A 4 -14.04 -1.74 10.34
CA ILE A 4 -13.22 -0.70 9.73
C ILE A 4 -13.33 0.55 10.57
N TYR A 5 -12.21 1.17 10.92
CA TYR A 5 -12.26 2.52 11.47
C TYR A 5 -12.65 3.49 10.37
N ASN A 6 -13.82 4.10 10.50
CA ASN A 6 -14.34 5.03 9.52
C ASN A 6 -14.01 6.47 9.96
N THR A 7 -13.18 7.19 9.19
CA THR A 7 -12.79 8.57 9.52
C THR A 7 -14.02 9.47 9.72
N LEU A 8 -15.08 9.24 8.95
CA LEU A 8 -16.30 10.06 9.02
C LEU A 8 -17.03 9.96 10.38
N SER A 9 -17.12 8.75 10.96
CA SER A 9 -17.78 8.52 12.26
C SER A 9 -16.81 8.52 13.44
N ARG A 10 -15.51 8.41 13.16
CA ARG A 10 -14.41 8.31 14.14
C ARG A 10 -14.51 7.07 15.03
N GLU A 11 -15.21 6.03 14.59
CA GLU A 11 -15.35 4.75 15.29
C GLU A 11 -15.11 3.55 14.38
N LYS A 12 -14.96 2.37 15.00
CA LYS A 12 -14.87 1.10 14.27
C LYS A 12 -16.27 0.57 13.99
N GLU A 13 -16.65 0.58 12.72
CA GLU A 13 -17.94 0.09 12.24
C GLU A 13 -17.81 -1.32 11.67
N THR A 14 -18.86 -2.14 11.78
CA THR A 14 -18.92 -3.41 11.06
C THR A 14 -18.96 -3.15 9.56
N PHE A 15 -18.08 -3.78 8.79
CA PHE A 15 -18.07 -3.70 7.34
C PHE A 15 -19.26 -4.46 6.74
N VAL A 16 -20.08 -3.75 5.97
CA VAL A 16 -21.20 -4.31 5.20
C VAL A 16 -21.07 -3.78 3.77
N PRO A 17 -20.81 -4.64 2.78
CA PRO A 17 -20.69 -4.20 1.40
C PRO A 17 -22.05 -3.79 0.82
N LEU A 18 -22.06 -2.86 -0.11
CA LEU A 18 -23.21 -2.45 -0.93
C LEU A 18 -23.80 -3.62 -1.70
N LYS A 19 -22.95 -4.55 -2.14
CA LYS A 19 -23.32 -5.79 -2.83
C LYS A 19 -22.62 -6.97 -2.17
N GLU A 20 -23.40 -7.98 -1.78
CA GLU A 20 -22.88 -9.18 -1.13
C GLU A 20 -21.73 -9.80 -1.94
N GLY A 21 -20.61 -10.07 -1.26
CA GLY A 21 -19.39 -10.65 -1.85
C GLY A 21 -18.56 -9.71 -2.73
N GLN A 22 -18.93 -8.44 -2.93
CA GLN A 22 -18.20 -7.48 -3.76
C GLN A 22 -17.84 -6.21 -3.01
N VAL A 23 -16.67 -5.64 -3.28
CA VAL A 23 -16.21 -4.39 -2.66
C VAL A 23 -15.77 -3.41 -3.73
N SER A 24 -16.40 -2.24 -3.78
CA SER A 24 -16.01 -1.09 -4.59
C SER A 24 -15.08 -0.18 -3.78
N MET A 25 -13.81 -0.13 -4.16
CA MET A 25 -12.77 0.53 -3.39
C MET A 25 -12.02 1.54 -4.26
N TYR A 26 -12.10 2.83 -3.91
CA TYR A 26 -11.33 3.89 -4.57
C TYR A 26 -10.21 4.36 -3.64
N VAL A 27 -8.98 4.48 -4.14
CA VAL A 27 -7.86 5.06 -3.39
C VAL A 27 -7.14 6.09 -4.26
N CYS A 28 -7.10 7.34 -3.79
CA CYS A 28 -6.43 8.44 -4.50
C CYS A 28 -4.97 8.07 -4.81
N GLY A 29 -4.62 8.06 -6.10
CA GLY A 29 -3.29 7.71 -6.56
C GLY A 29 -2.35 8.91 -6.69
N PRO A 30 -1.15 8.72 -7.26
CA PRO A 30 -0.12 9.74 -7.25
C PRO A 30 -0.31 10.80 -8.35
N THR A 31 0.22 11.99 -8.10
CA THR A 31 0.54 12.94 -9.17
C THR A 31 1.83 12.52 -9.87
N VAL A 32 1.77 12.25 -11.17
CA VAL A 32 2.86 11.61 -11.93
C VAL A 32 3.84 12.63 -12.54
N TYR A 33 4.52 13.38 -11.67
CA TYR A 33 5.52 14.40 -12.05
C TYR A 33 6.95 14.07 -11.61
N ASN A 34 7.12 13.02 -10.80
CA ASN A 34 8.41 12.56 -10.29
C ASN A 34 8.32 11.10 -9.81
N TYR A 35 9.46 10.48 -9.45
CA TYR A 35 9.49 9.23 -8.70
C TYR A 35 8.75 9.36 -7.36
N ILE A 36 8.07 8.29 -6.94
CA ILE A 36 7.40 8.25 -5.65
C ILE A 36 8.40 8.16 -4.51
N HIS A 37 8.09 8.81 -3.40
CA HIS A 37 8.84 8.65 -2.16
C HIS A 37 8.23 7.57 -1.27
N ILE A 38 8.99 7.12 -0.27
CA ILE A 38 8.52 6.04 0.64
C ILE A 38 7.25 6.43 1.41
N GLY A 39 6.99 7.73 1.62
CA GLY A 39 5.70 8.23 2.09
C GLY A 39 4.51 7.93 1.17
N ASN A 40 4.66 7.99 -0.16
CA ASN A 40 3.61 7.60 -1.10
C ASN A 40 3.45 6.07 -1.09
N ALA A 41 4.59 5.35 -1.08
CA ALA A 41 4.60 3.89 -1.02
C ALA A 41 3.85 3.34 0.19
N ARG A 42 3.88 4.04 1.34
CA ARG A 42 3.11 3.67 2.54
C ARG A 42 1.61 3.54 2.25
N SER A 43 1.03 4.47 1.52
CA SER A 43 -0.39 4.43 1.16
C SER A 43 -0.67 3.25 0.25
N THR A 44 0.10 3.12 -0.83
CA THR A 44 -0.01 2.01 -1.78
C THR A 44 0.11 0.64 -1.10
N ILE A 45 1.10 0.48 -0.21
CA ILE A 45 1.34 -0.76 0.53
C ILE A 45 0.20 -1.07 1.49
N ALA A 46 -0.27 -0.07 2.25
CA ALA A 46 -1.36 -0.26 3.20
C ALA A 46 -2.64 -0.74 2.51
N PHE A 47 -3.03 -0.07 1.43
CA PHE A 47 -4.26 -0.41 0.71
C PHE A 47 -4.15 -1.71 -0.10
N ASP A 48 -2.95 -2.08 -0.57
CA ASP A 48 -2.70 -3.42 -1.11
C ASP A 48 -2.86 -4.51 -0.04
N THR A 49 -2.34 -4.30 1.18
CA THR A 49 -2.53 -5.25 2.29
C THR A 49 -4.00 -5.38 2.70
N ILE A 50 -4.73 -4.26 2.75
CA ILE A 50 -6.18 -4.25 3.01
C ILE A 50 -6.93 -5.02 1.92
N ARG A 51 -6.65 -4.75 0.63
CA ARG A 51 -7.23 -5.45 -0.52
C ARG A 51 -6.98 -6.96 -0.44
N ARG A 52 -5.72 -7.37 -0.26
CA ARG A 52 -5.34 -8.79 -0.15
C ARG A 52 -6.05 -9.48 1.02
N TYR A 53 -6.26 -8.78 2.13
CA TYR A 53 -7.03 -9.34 3.25
C TYR A 53 -8.52 -9.49 2.92
N LEU A 54 -9.14 -8.51 2.26
CA LEU A 54 -10.52 -8.63 1.79
C LEU A 54 -10.68 -9.82 0.83
N GLU A 55 -9.73 -10.01 -0.10
CA GLU A 55 -9.70 -11.17 -1.00
C GLU A 55 -9.53 -12.49 -0.24
N TYR A 56 -8.64 -12.55 0.77
CA TYR A 56 -8.52 -13.70 1.67
C TYR A 56 -9.84 -14.03 2.39
N ARG A 57 -10.63 -13.00 2.71
CA ARG A 57 -11.96 -13.14 3.32
C ARG A 57 -13.07 -13.49 2.33
N GLY A 58 -12.73 -13.69 1.05
CA GLY A 58 -13.63 -14.18 0.00
C GLY A 58 -14.33 -13.07 -0.79
N TYR A 59 -13.95 -11.80 -0.62
CA TYR A 59 -14.52 -10.70 -1.39
C TYR A 59 -13.87 -10.57 -2.77
N GLN A 60 -14.68 -10.25 -3.78
CA GLN A 60 -14.18 -9.72 -5.04
C GLN A 60 -14.01 -8.20 -4.91
N VAL A 61 -12.77 -7.71 -4.92
CA VAL A 61 -12.48 -6.27 -4.78
C VAL A 61 -12.30 -5.63 -6.16
N ASN A 62 -13.14 -4.66 -6.49
CA ASN A 62 -12.92 -3.74 -7.59
C ASN A 62 -12.14 -2.53 -7.06
N TYR A 63 -10.82 -2.59 -7.17
CA TYR A 63 -9.89 -1.60 -6.62
C TYR A 63 -9.46 -0.61 -7.72
N VAL A 64 -9.83 0.65 -7.58
CA VAL A 64 -9.52 1.72 -8.53
C VAL A 64 -8.59 2.73 -7.86
N SER A 65 -7.50 3.08 -8.54
CA SER A 65 -6.59 4.13 -8.08
C SER A 65 -6.14 4.97 -9.27
N ASN A 66 -6.46 6.26 -9.29
CA ASN A 66 -6.21 7.10 -10.45
C ASN A 66 -4.73 7.48 -10.63
N PHE A 67 -4.38 7.97 -11.81
CA PHE A 67 -3.20 8.81 -11.99
C PHE A 67 -3.62 10.25 -12.21
N THR A 68 -3.16 11.16 -11.34
CA THR A 68 -3.29 12.60 -11.60
C THR A 68 -2.18 12.98 -12.58
N ASP A 69 -2.54 13.02 -13.87
CA ASP A 69 -1.66 13.36 -14.99
C ASP A 69 -1.90 14.75 -15.58
N VAL A 70 -2.70 15.57 -14.88
CA VAL A 70 -2.91 17.00 -15.16
C VAL A 70 -2.77 17.78 -13.85
N ASP A 71 -1.65 18.46 -13.65
CA ASP A 71 -1.40 19.28 -12.44
C ASP A 71 -0.31 20.33 -12.70
N ASP A 72 -0.30 21.40 -11.90
CA ASP A 72 0.72 22.45 -11.94
C ASP A 72 2.14 21.88 -11.80
N LYS A 73 2.33 20.82 -11.00
CA LYS A 73 3.63 20.17 -10.81
C LYS A 73 4.11 19.46 -12.07
N ILE A 74 3.20 18.89 -12.86
CA ILE A 74 3.53 18.22 -14.12
C ILE A 74 3.94 19.25 -15.17
N ILE A 75 3.19 20.35 -15.28
CA ILE A 75 3.53 21.47 -16.16
C ILE A 75 4.92 22.03 -15.81
N LYS A 76 5.20 22.21 -14.51
CA LYS A 76 6.50 22.66 -14.04
C LYS A 76 7.62 21.66 -14.41
N ALA A 77 7.42 20.37 -14.15
CA ALA A 77 8.39 19.33 -14.50
C ALA A 77 8.64 19.24 -16.01
N ALA A 78 7.59 19.40 -16.83
CA ALA A 78 7.68 19.42 -18.29
C ALA A 78 8.59 20.56 -18.78
N ASN A 79 8.40 21.76 -18.25
CA ASN A 79 9.25 22.92 -18.54
C ASN A 79 10.70 22.70 -18.09
N GLU A 80 10.93 22.12 -16.91
CA GLU A 80 12.28 21.83 -16.39
C GLU A 80 13.01 20.76 -17.21
N LEU A 81 12.29 19.77 -17.75
CA LEU A 81 12.85 18.67 -18.53
C LEU A 81 12.91 18.94 -20.03
N GLY A 82 12.26 20.01 -20.51
CA GLY A 82 12.18 20.33 -21.94
C GLY A 82 11.37 19.32 -22.76
N ILE A 83 10.37 18.68 -22.14
CA ILE A 83 9.45 17.72 -22.76
C ILE A 83 8.00 18.12 -22.49
N THR A 84 7.03 17.47 -23.10
CA THR A 84 5.59 17.78 -22.91
C THR A 84 5.05 17.20 -21.59
N ALA A 85 3.95 17.77 -21.08
CA ALA A 85 3.29 17.26 -19.87
C ALA A 85 2.82 15.79 -19.98
N PRO A 86 2.25 15.33 -21.12
CA PRO A 86 1.96 13.91 -21.32
C PRO A 86 3.20 13.02 -21.27
N GLU A 87 4.33 13.44 -21.85
CA GLU A 87 5.58 12.67 -21.80
C GLU A 87 6.14 12.57 -20.37
N VAL A 88 6.01 13.62 -19.55
CA VAL A 88 6.33 13.56 -18.11
C VAL A 88 5.45 12.53 -17.41
N ALA A 89 4.14 12.62 -17.62
CA ALA A 89 3.17 11.72 -17.00
C ALA A 89 3.45 10.26 -17.37
N ASP A 90 3.61 9.94 -18.66
CA ASP A 90 3.88 8.58 -19.13
C ASP A 90 5.19 8.02 -18.55
N ARG A 91 6.23 8.86 -18.47
CA ARG A 91 7.50 8.49 -17.86
C ARG A 91 7.34 8.09 -16.39
N PHE A 92 6.61 8.88 -15.61
CA PHE A 92 6.47 8.64 -14.17
C PHE A 92 5.36 7.67 -13.80
N ILE A 93 4.37 7.43 -14.68
CA ILE A 93 3.48 6.27 -14.59
C ILE A 93 4.30 4.99 -14.68
N LYS A 94 5.16 4.88 -15.71
CA LYS A 94 6.04 3.70 -15.87
C LYS A 94 6.96 3.52 -14.66
N ALA A 95 7.57 4.60 -14.16
CA ALA A 95 8.41 4.54 -12.96
C ALA A 95 7.63 4.09 -11.72
N PHE A 96 6.40 4.59 -11.53
CA PHE A 96 5.53 4.15 -10.44
C PHE A 96 5.20 2.65 -10.53
N GLU A 97 4.89 2.15 -11.72
CA GLU A 97 4.64 0.72 -11.94
C GLU A 97 5.86 -0.14 -11.65
N GLU A 98 7.06 0.30 -12.06
CA GLU A 98 8.33 -0.39 -11.77
C GLU A 98 8.60 -0.44 -10.25
N ASP A 99 8.51 0.70 -9.57
CA ASP A 99 8.76 0.83 -8.13
C ASP A 99 7.74 0.00 -7.32
N THR A 100 6.45 0.07 -7.65
CA THR A 100 5.40 -0.66 -6.92
C THR A 100 5.42 -2.16 -7.21
N LYS A 101 5.78 -2.57 -8.43
CA LYS A 101 6.00 -3.98 -8.77
C LYS A 101 7.17 -4.56 -7.96
N ALA A 102 8.27 -3.82 -7.81
CA ALA A 102 9.40 -4.24 -6.98
C ALA A 102 8.96 -4.49 -5.52
N LEU A 103 8.03 -3.68 -5.01
CA LEU A 103 7.43 -3.82 -3.68
C LEU A 103 6.33 -4.90 -3.59
N ASN A 104 6.10 -5.67 -4.67
CA ASN A 104 5.04 -6.69 -4.76
C ASN A 104 3.62 -6.15 -4.45
N VAL A 105 3.34 -4.92 -4.87
CA VAL A 105 1.98 -4.38 -4.88
C VAL A 105 1.22 -4.99 -6.06
N GLN A 106 -0.01 -5.45 -5.84
CA GLN A 106 -0.85 -5.92 -6.93
C GLN A 106 -1.33 -4.75 -7.78
N PRO A 107 -1.34 -4.87 -9.12
CA PRO A 107 -1.96 -3.86 -9.97
C PRO A 107 -3.40 -3.60 -9.57
N ALA A 108 -3.83 -2.33 -9.65
CA ALA A 108 -5.22 -2.01 -9.45
C ALA A 108 -6.10 -2.65 -10.54
N THR A 109 -7.39 -2.82 -10.24
CA THR A 109 -8.37 -3.26 -11.25
C THR A 109 -8.41 -2.27 -12.41
N SER A 110 -8.25 -0.98 -12.13
CA SER A 110 -7.99 0.04 -13.16
C SER A 110 -7.23 1.25 -12.60
N HIS A 111 -6.50 1.92 -13.49
CA HIS A 111 -5.80 3.18 -13.24
C HIS A 111 -6.32 4.28 -14.18
N PRO A 112 -7.50 4.87 -13.89
CA PRO A 112 -8.04 5.93 -14.74
C PRO A 112 -7.13 7.17 -14.69
N ARG A 113 -6.92 7.78 -15.86
CA ARG A 113 -6.13 9.00 -16.03
C ARG A 113 -7.05 10.20 -16.14
N VAL A 114 -6.62 11.36 -15.64
CA VAL A 114 -7.41 12.59 -15.70
C VAL A 114 -7.63 13.03 -17.13
N MET A 115 -6.58 12.98 -17.97
CA MET A 115 -6.66 13.35 -19.39
C MET A 115 -7.73 12.58 -20.17
N ASP A 116 -8.02 11.33 -19.78
CA ASP A 116 -9.02 10.47 -20.43
C ASP A 116 -10.46 10.78 -20.00
N HIS A 117 -10.67 11.66 -19.01
CA HIS A 117 -11.97 11.96 -18.41
C HIS A 117 -12.38 13.43 -18.52
N MET A 118 -11.76 14.21 -19.41
CA MET A 118 -12.03 15.64 -19.56
C MET A 118 -13.49 15.95 -19.87
N GLU A 119 -14.14 15.16 -20.73
CA GLU A 119 -15.56 15.36 -21.01
C GLU A 119 -16.44 15.05 -19.79
N ASP A 120 -16.14 13.97 -19.07
CA ASP A 120 -16.87 13.61 -17.86
C ASP A 120 -16.74 14.71 -16.79
N ILE A 121 -15.55 15.31 -16.66
CA ILE A 121 -15.30 16.46 -15.77
C ILE A 121 -16.14 17.67 -16.20
N ARG A 122 -16.14 18.03 -17.49
CA ARG A 122 -16.95 19.17 -18.00
C ARG A 122 -18.43 18.99 -17.67
N VAL A 123 -18.97 17.80 -17.94
CA VAL A 123 -20.38 17.47 -17.64
C VAL A 123 -20.66 17.55 -16.14
N PHE A 124 -19.76 17.03 -15.30
CA PHE A 124 -19.91 17.09 -13.85
C PHE A 124 -20.00 18.53 -13.34
N ILE A 125 -19.08 19.40 -13.78
CA ILE A 125 -19.04 20.80 -13.40
C ILE A 125 -20.31 21.53 -13.88
N GLN A 126 -20.77 21.28 -15.10
CA GLN A 126 -22.02 21.86 -15.60
C GLN A 126 -23.22 21.49 -14.72
N ILE A 127 -23.30 20.24 -14.23
CA ILE A 127 -24.36 19.82 -13.30
C ILE A 127 -24.26 20.59 -11.98
N LEU A 128 -23.05 20.75 -11.43
CA LEU A 128 -22.85 21.54 -10.21
C LEU A 128 -23.27 23.00 -10.38
N ILE A 129 -22.94 23.62 -11.53
CA ILE A 129 -23.40 24.98 -11.87
C ILE A 129 -24.93 25.03 -11.97
N ALA A 130 -25.55 24.08 -12.68
CA ALA A 130 -27.00 24.04 -12.85
C ALA A 130 -27.74 23.87 -11.51
N LYS A 131 -27.15 23.14 -10.55
CA LYS A 131 -27.65 23.03 -9.18
C LYS A 131 -27.25 24.21 -8.29
N GLY A 132 -26.48 25.14 -8.81
CA GLY A 132 -25.98 26.35 -8.12
C GLY A 132 -24.93 26.08 -7.04
N PHE A 133 -24.27 24.91 -7.06
CA PHE A 133 -23.12 24.58 -6.22
C PHE A 133 -21.80 25.07 -6.82
N ALA A 134 -21.80 25.56 -8.05
CA ALA A 134 -20.62 26.12 -8.68
C ALA A 134 -20.93 27.40 -9.47
N TYR A 135 -19.91 28.18 -9.77
CA TYR A 135 -19.99 29.40 -10.57
C TYR A 135 -18.73 29.68 -11.34
N GLU A 136 -18.89 30.33 -12.48
CA GLU A 136 -17.79 30.84 -13.29
C GLU A 136 -17.40 32.25 -12.81
N SER A 137 -16.10 32.53 -12.84
CA SER A 137 -15.51 33.83 -12.53
C SER A 137 -14.22 33.99 -13.35
N ASN A 138 -14.24 34.88 -14.34
CA ASN A 138 -13.11 35.24 -15.22
C ASN A 138 -12.41 34.06 -15.95
N GLY A 139 -13.15 33.00 -16.25
CA GLY A 139 -12.73 31.78 -16.94
C GLY A 139 -12.35 30.62 -16.00
N ASP A 140 -12.27 30.87 -14.69
CA ASP A 140 -12.21 29.83 -13.68
C ASP A 140 -13.63 29.40 -13.29
N VAL A 141 -13.79 28.18 -12.79
CA VAL A 141 -15.03 27.72 -12.16
C VAL A 141 -14.74 27.29 -10.75
N TYR A 142 -15.48 27.84 -9.79
CA TYR A 142 -15.33 27.57 -8.36
C TYR A 142 -16.54 26.83 -7.80
N TYR A 143 -16.30 25.98 -6.80
CA TYR A 143 -17.35 25.36 -5.98
C TYR A 143 -17.73 26.31 -4.83
N ARG A 144 -19.04 26.45 -4.56
CA ARG A 144 -19.59 27.20 -3.43
C ARG A 144 -19.59 26.35 -2.17
N THR A 145 -18.53 26.46 -1.38
CA THR A 145 -18.30 25.60 -0.21
C THR A 145 -19.44 25.72 0.80
N ARG A 146 -19.87 26.94 1.14
CA ARG A 146 -20.95 27.19 2.11
C ARG A 146 -22.33 26.67 1.71
N LYS A 147 -22.54 26.33 0.44
CA LYS A 147 -23.81 25.74 0.00
C LYS A 147 -23.95 24.28 0.46
N PHE A 148 -22.83 23.60 0.70
CA PHE A 148 -22.82 22.26 1.23
C PHE A 148 -22.82 22.32 2.76
N THR A 149 -23.95 21.97 3.38
CA THR A 149 -24.19 22.19 4.82
C THR A 149 -23.26 21.38 5.72
N ASP A 150 -22.82 20.22 5.24
CA ASP A 150 -22.05 19.25 6.03
C ASP A 150 -20.55 19.35 5.73
N TYR A 151 -20.09 20.46 5.14
CA TYR A 151 -18.69 20.67 4.79
C TYR A 151 -17.80 20.75 6.04
N GLY A 152 -16.76 19.91 6.11
CA GLY A 152 -15.86 19.79 7.27
C GLY A 152 -16.13 18.56 8.14
N GLN A 153 -17.19 17.79 7.84
CA GLN A 153 -17.58 16.62 8.62
C GLN A 153 -16.53 15.50 8.64
N LEU A 154 -15.79 15.31 7.53
CA LEU A 154 -14.78 14.25 7.44
C LEU A 154 -13.56 14.62 8.29
N SER A 155 -13.10 15.86 8.17
CA SER A 155 -11.90 16.38 8.80
C SER A 155 -12.06 16.84 10.24
N ASP A 156 -13.30 16.86 10.77
CA ASP A 156 -13.65 17.40 12.10
C ASP A 156 -13.34 18.89 12.27
N GLN A 157 -13.37 19.65 11.16
CA GLN A 157 -13.06 21.08 11.18
C GLN A 157 -14.33 21.89 11.01
N SER A 158 -14.50 22.91 11.86
CA SER A 158 -15.61 23.84 11.70
C SER A 158 -15.35 24.79 10.51
N ILE A 159 -16.41 25.19 9.83
CA ILE A 159 -16.33 26.17 8.72
C ILE A 159 -15.65 27.47 9.18
N ASP A 160 -15.88 27.89 10.42
CA ASP A 160 -15.29 29.12 10.99
C ASP A 160 -13.76 29.01 11.14
N GLU A 161 -13.24 27.87 11.60
CA GLU A 161 -11.79 27.63 11.68
C GLU A 161 -11.14 27.61 10.30
N LEU A 162 -11.81 26.96 9.33
CA LEU A 162 -11.36 26.92 7.95
C LEU A 162 -11.30 28.32 7.34
N GLU A 163 -12.29 29.17 7.63
CA GLU A 163 -12.37 30.54 7.11
C GLU A 163 -11.22 31.40 7.63
N ILE A 164 -10.87 31.28 8.92
CA ILE A 164 -9.72 31.98 9.48
C ILE A 164 -8.43 31.60 8.74
N GLY A 165 -8.23 30.31 8.45
CA GLY A 165 -7.06 29.85 7.69
C GLY A 165 -7.07 30.29 6.22
N ALA A 166 -8.24 30.27 5.57
CA ALA A 166 -8.38 30.65 4.16
C ALA A 166 -8.26 32.16 3.93
N SER A 167 -8.79 32.97 4.84
CA SER A 167 -8.76 34.45 4.77
C SER A 167 -7.34 35.04 4.92
N GLN A 168 -6.40 34.28 5.51
CA GLN A 168 -4.99 34.68 5.57
C GLN A 168 -4.26 34.50 4.23
N ARG A 169 -4.84 33.80 3.26
CA ARG A 169 -4.23 33.62 1.94
C ARG A 169 -4.37 34.91 1.13
N THR A 170 -3.25 35.36 0.55
CA THR A 170 -3.18 36.55 -0.30
C THR A 170 -2.95 36.14 -1.76
N GLY A 171 -3.61 36.81 -2.71
CA GLY A 171 -3.41 36.53 -4.13
C GLY A 171 -4.58 36.96 -5.03
N ALA A 172 -4.31 37.06 -6.33
CA ALA A 172 -5.31 37.43 -7.33
C ALA A 172 -6.42 36.38 -7.50
N GLU A 173 -6.14 35.10 -7.23
CA GLU A 173 -7.16 34.04 -7.22
C GLU A 173 -8.20 34.27 -6.11
N GLN A 174 -7.79 34.80 -4.95
CA GLN A 174 -8.69 35.01 -3.82
C GLN A 174 -9.72 36.12 -4.07
N GLN A 175 -9.40 37.08 -4.94
CA GLN A 175 -10.31 38.18 -5.32
C GLN A 175 -11.40 37.74 -6.29
N GLN A 176 -11.26 36.56 -6.91
CA GLN A 176 -12.20 36.04 -7.90
C GLN A 176 -13.28 35.15 -7.27
N LYS A 177 -13.12 34.78 -5.99
CA LYS A 177 -14.04 33.92 -5.25
C LYS A 177 -15.11 34.75 -4.54
N GLU A 178 -16.34 34.25 -4.54
CA GLU A 178 -17.44 34.73 -3.72
C GLU A 178 -17.16 34.50 -2.22
N ASP A 179 -16.52 33.39 -1.86
CA ASP A 179 -16.13 33.05 -0.49
C ASP A 179 -14.67 32.55 -0.40
N PRO A 180 -13.93 32.89 0.68
CA PRO A 180 -12.55 32.43 0.85
C PRO A 180 -12.33 30.90 0.80
N LEU A 181 -13.36 30.13 1.20
CA LEU A 181 -13.35 28.67 1.24
C LEU A 181 -13.65 28.02 -0.10
N ASP A 182 -14.10 28.79 -1.09
CA ASP A 182 -14.40 28.25 -2.40
C ASP A 182 -13.12 27.72 -3.06
N PHE A 183 -13.24 26.60 -3.75
CA PHE A 183 -12.12 25.92 -4.39
C PHE A 183 -12.39 25.71 -5.89
N ALA A 184 -11.33 25.70 -6.68
CA ALA A 184 -11.44 25.59 -8.12
C ALA A 184 -11.86 24.18 -8.55
N LEU A 185 -12.87 24.12 -9.43
CA LEU A 185 -13.27 22.94 -10.20
C LEU A 185 -12.64 22.95 -11.58
N TRP A 186 -12.49 24.15 -12.18
CA TRP A 186 -11.83 24.37 -13.46
C TRP A 186 -10.94 25.61 -13.33
N LYS A 187 -9.72 25.55 -13.85
CA LYS A 187 -8.77 26.65 -13.87
C LYS A 187 -8.48 27.04 -15.32
N LYS A 188 -8.61 28.32 -15.63
CA LYS A 188 -8.20 28.91 -16.89
C LYS A 188 -6.71 28.66 -17.12
N ALA A 189 -6.37 28.21 -18.32
CA ALA A 189 -4.98 27.94 -18.66
C ALA A 189 -4.18 29.23 -18.84
N LYS A 190 -2.92 29.23 -18.38
CA LYS A 190 -1.98 30.30 -18.72
C LYS A 190 -1.36 30.05 -20.09
N PRO A 191 -0.85 31.09 -20.79
CA PRO A 191 -0.21 30.91 -22.09
C PRO A 191 0.93 29.87 -22.03
N GLY A 192 0.85 28.88 -22.93
CA GLY A 192 1.85 27.80 -23.04
C GLY A 192 1.62 26.60 -22.11
N GLU A 193 0.62 26.63 -21.24
CA GLU A 193 0.21 25.45 -20.46
C GLU A 193 -0.65 24.51 -21.31
N ILE A 194 -0.66 23.22 -20.96
CA ILE A 194 -1.61 22.27 -21.52
C ILE A 194 -3.04 22.66 -21.15
N SER A 195 -3.95 22.67 -22.12
CA SER A 195 -5.32 23.13 -21.97
C SER A 195 -6.31 22.29 -22.77
N TRP A 196 -7.57 22.36 -22.37
CA TRP A 196 -8.72 21.80 -23.06
C TRP A 196 -9.79 22.87 -23.23
N GLU A 197 -10.47 22.85 -24.37
CA GLU A 197 -11.63 23.72 -24.59
C GLU A 197 -12.74 23.40 -23.57
N SER A 198 -13.46 24.43 -23.13
CA SER A 198 -14.62 24.25 -22.25
C SER A 198 -15.62 25.39 -22.48
N PRO A 199 -16.87 25.26 -21.98
CA PRO A 199 -17.84 26.35 -22.01
C PRO A 199 -17.37 27.64 -21.32
N TRP A 200 -16.34 27.55 -20.47
CA TRP A 200 -15.78 28.65 -19.69
C TRP A 200 -14.45 29.18 -20.27
N GLY A 201 -14.07 28.69 -21.47
CA GLY A 201 -12.79 28.98 -22.12
C GLY A 201 -11.77 27.86 -21.94
N GLU A 202 -10.57 28.05 -22.51
CA GLU A 202 -9.49 27.07 -22.39
C GLU A 202 -8.98 26.98 -20.94
N GLY A 203 -8.88 25.75 -20.44
CA GLY A 203 -8.42 25.51 -19.09
C GLY A 203 -8.17 24.04 -18.81
N ARG A 204 -8.19 23.69 -17.53
CA ARG A 204 -7.89 22.36 -17.01
C ARG A 204 -8.64 22.14 -15.69
N PRO A 205 -8.87 20.88 -15.27
CA PRO A 205 -9.49 20.60 -13.99
C PRO A 205 -8.70 21.18 -12.81
N GLY A 206 -9.43 21.48 -11.73
CA GLY A 206 -8.84 21.60 -10.40
C GLY A 206 -8.62 20.21 -9.79
N TRP A 207 -7.61 20.06 -8.94
CA TRP A 207 -7.17 18.76 -8.42
C TRP A 207 -8.30 17.87 -7.86
N HIS A 208 -9.29 18.45 -7.18
CA HIS A 208 -10.30 17.67 -6.47
C HIS A 208 -11.38 17.04 -7.38
N ILE A 209 -11.77 17.71 -8.48
CA ILE A 209 -12.89 17.25 -9.33
C ILE A 209 -12.59 15.94 -10.06
N GLU A 210 -11.30 15.68 -10.26
CA GLU A 210 -10.77 14.50 -10.91
C GLU A 210 -11.24 13.22 -10.22
N CYS A 211 -11.00 13.11 -8.91
CA CYS A 211 -11.31 11.92 -8.12
C CYS A 211 -12.83 11.71 -7.97
N SER A 212 -13.62 12.77 -7.73
CA SER A 212 -15.09 12.67 -7.73
C SER A 212 -15.64 12.13 -9.05
N VAL A 213 -15.10 12.60 -10.18
CA VAL A 213 -15.53 12.14 -11.51
C VAL A 213 -15.12 10.69 -11.75
N MET A 214 -13.84 10.36 -11.56
CA MET A 214 -13.33 9.02 -11.85
C MET A 214 -13.92 7.97 -10.90
N ALA A 215 -14.00 8.24 -9.59
CA ALA A 215 -14.62 7.32 -8.64
C ALA A 215 -16.08 7.03 -9.02
N THR A 216 -16.87 8.07 -9.29
CA THR A 216 -18.29 7.87 -9.63
C THR A 216 -18.50 7.20 -10.99
N LYS A 217 -17.60 7.46 -11.95
CA LYS A 217 -17.64 6.85 -13.29
C LYS A 217 -17.32 5.35 -13.26
N HIS A 218 -16.32 4.95 -12.49
CA HIS A 218 -15.79 3.59 -12.50
C HIS A 218 -16.44 2.66 -11.45
N LEU A 219 -16.93 3.21 -10.34
CA LEU A 219 -17.44 2.43 -9.21
C LEU A 219 -18.92 2.70 -8.89
N GLY A 220 -19.48 3.81 -9.36
CA GLY A 220 -20.87 4.20 -9.12
C GLY A 220 -21.03 5.39 -8.16
N GLU A 221 -22.27 5.84 -7.99
CA GLU A 221 -22.58 7.08 -7.25
C GLU A 221 -22.36 6.97 -5.73
N THR A 222 -22.37 5.74 -5.20
CA THR A 222 -22.02 5.40 -3.82
C THR A 222 -21.06 4.22 -3.87
N ILE A 223 -19.94 4.32 -3.17
CA ILE A 223 -18.91 3.27 -3.09
C ILE A 223 -18.77 2.71 -1.67
N ASP A 224 -18.16 1.53 -1.55
CA ASP A 224 -17.93 0.90 -0.24
C ASP A 224 -16.85 1.65 0.52
N ILE A 225 -15.64 1.70 -0.05
CA ILE A 225 -14.44 2.21 0.62
C ILE A 225 -13.81 3.32 -0.22
N HIS A 226 -13.55 4.47 0.40
CA HIS A 226 -12.67 5.50 -0.14
C HIS A 226 -11.43 5.64 0.75
N GLY A 227 -10.24 5.60 0.16
CA GLY A 227 -8.98 5.65 0.92
C GLY A 227 -7.94 6.62 0.40
N GLY A 228 -7.00 6.98 1.27
CA GLY A 228 -5.83 7.79 0.93
C GLY A 228 -4.91 8.04 2.13
N GLY A 229 -3.89 8.89 1.96
CA GLY A 229 -3.11 9.40 3.08
C GLY A 229 -3.93 10.32 3.97
N GLN A 230 -3.61 10.42 5.26
CA GLN A 230 -4.31 11.32 6.18
C GLN A 230 -4.21 12.81 5.80
N ASP A 231 -3.23 13.21 4.98
CA ASP A 231 -3.17 14.56 4.39
C ASP A 231 -4.24 14.80 3.32
N LEU A 232 -4.90 13.76 2.83
CA LEU A 232 -6.00 13.87 1.88
C LEU A 232 -7.35 14.05 2.57
N GLU A 233 -7.47 13.80 3.89
CA GLU A 233 -8.70 14.06 4.66
C GLU A 233 -9.19 15.49 4.39
N PHE A 234 -8.27 16.46 4.51
CA PHE A 234 -8.53 17.86 4.18
C PHE A 234 -7.37 18.48 3.38
N PRO A 235 -7.66 19.23 2.30
CA PRO A 235 -9.00 19.54 1.78
C PRO A 235 -9.53 18.51 0.78
N HIS A 236 -8.74 17.52 0.36
CA HIS A 236 -9.04 16.77 -0.86
C HIS A 236 -10.32 15.94 -0.78
N HIS A 237 -10.41 15.02 0.17
CA HIS A 237 -11.55 14.12 0.32
C HIS A 237 -12.80 14.85 0.83
N GLU A 238 -12.64 15.88 1.68
CA GLU A 238 -13.74 16.78 2.05
C GLU A 238 -14.37 17.44 0.82
N ASN A 239 -13.53 17.92 -0.11
CA ASN A 239 -13.99 18.50 -1.37
C ASN A 239 -14.66 17.46 -2.28
N GLU A 240 -14.16 16.23 -2.30
CA GLU A 240 -14.75 15.16 -3.09
C GLU A 240 -16.14 14.75 -2.59
N ILE A 241 -16.34 14.67 -1.27
CA ILE A 241 -17.66 14.47 -0.66
C ILE A 241 -18.59 15.58 -1.15
N ALA A 242 -18.20 16.84 -0.96
CA ALA A 242 -19.04 17.99 -1.32
C ALA A 242 -19.45 17.95 -2.80
N GLN A 243 -18.51 17.71 -3.71
CA GLN A 243 -18.77 17.63 -5.14
C GLN A 243 -19.66 16.44 -5.53
N SER A 244 -19.31 15.25 -5.05
CA SER A 244 -20.01 14.00 -5.38
C SER A 244 -21.44 14.03 -4.86
N GLU A 245 -21.64 14.36 -3.59
CA GLU A 245 -22.96 14.36 -2.97
C GLU A 245 -23.84 15.52 -3.49
N ALA A 246 -23.28 16.69 -3.80
CA ALA A 246 -24.02 17.76 -4.46
C ALA A 246 -24.51 17.36 -5.87
N LYS A 247 -23.68 16.64 -6.63
CA LYS A 247 -24.08 16.13 -7.96
C LYS A 247 -25.11 15.01 -7.87
N THR A 248 -24.92 14.03 -6.99
CA THR A 248 -25.74 12.80 -6.99
C THR A 248 -26.95 12.87 -6.06
N GLY A 249 -26.88 13.68 -4.99
CA GLY A 249 -27.85 13.66 -3.88
C GLY A 249 -27.78 12.39 -3.04
N LYS A 250 -26.69 11.62 -3.12
CA LYS A 250 -26.47 10.36 -2.40
C LYS A 250 -25.18 10.44 -1.60
N LYS A 251 -25.07 9.64 -0.53
CA LYS A 251 -23.80 9.44 0.20
C LYS A 251 -22.72 8.95 -0.75
N PHE A 252 -21.54 9.56 -0.73
CA PHE A 252 -20.48 9.23 -1.70
C PHE A 252 -19.76 7.92 -1.36
N ALA A 253 -19.31 7.73 -0.13
CA ALA A 253 -18.63 6.50 0.30
C ALA A 253 -19.11 6.05 1.68
N ASN A 254 -19.26 4.75 1.90
CA ASN A 254 -19.70 4.22 3.19
C ASN A 254 -18.60 4.30 4.26
N TYR A 255 -17.37 3.93 3.89
CA TYR A 255 -16.21 3.88 4.78
C TYR A 255 -15.05 4.72 4.23
N TRP A 256 -14.57 5.66 5.03
CA TRP A 256 -13.38 6.47 4.74
C TRP A 256 -12.20 5.96 5.52
N MET A 257 -11.12 5.60 4.82
CA MET A 257 -9.92 5.00 5.42
C MET A 257 -8.69 5.87 5.14
N HIS A 258 -7.94 6.23 6.17
CA HIS A 258 -6.75 7.07 6.01
C HIS A 258 -5.51 6.47 6.67
N ASN A 259 -4.41 6.36 5.90
CA ASN A 259 -3.14 5.86 6.43
C ASN A 259 -2.32 6.98 7.11
N GLY A 260 -1.56 6.62 8.14
CA GLY A 260 -0.64 7.51 8.84
C GLY A 260 0.59 7.90 7.99
N TYR A 261 1.27 8.98 8.41
CA TYR A 261 2.48 9.48 7.75
C TYR A 261 3.69 8.56 7.92
N VAL A 262 4.66 8.73 7.03
CA VAL A 262 6.04 8.32 7.25
C VAL A 262 6.83 9.51 7.83
N THR A 263 7.51 9.31 8.95
CA THR A 263 8.38 10.30 9.59
C THR A 263 9.85 9.92 9.44
N ILE A 264 10.77 10.90 9.44
CA ILE A 264 12.22 10.70 9.44
C ILE A 264 12.86 11.47 10.61
N GLY A 265 13.96 10.92 11.12
CA GLY A 265 14.87 11.61 12.03
C GLY A 265 14.52 11.37 13.50
N GLU A 266 15.27 12.02 14.39
CA GLU A 266 15.04 11.95 15.84
C GLU A 266 13.84 12.76 16.31
N ASP A 267 13.48 13.80 15.56
CA ASP A 267 12.35 14.70 15.86
C ASP A 267 11.03 14.29 15.19
N ASP A 268 10.95 13.08 14.61
CA ASP A 268 9.76 12.56 13.92
C ASP A 268 9.19 13.53 12.85
N GLN A 269 10.07 14.21 12.11
CA GLN A 269 9.64 15.15 11.08
C GLN A 269 8.93 14.39 9.95
N LYS A 270 7.78 14.92 9.50
CA LYS A 270 7.07 14.39 8.32
C LYS A 270 8.01 14.41 7.12
N MET A 271 8.06 13.30 6.38
CA MET A 271 8.76 13.28 5.11
C MET A 271 8.02 14.13 4.07
N SER A 272 8.69 15.10 3.46
CA SER A 272 8.10 15.86 2.37
C SER A 272 9.15 16.44 1.43
N LYS A 273 8.80 16.58 0.15
CA LYS A 273 9.66 17.22 -0.85
C LYS A 273 9.99 18.68 -0.47
N SER A 274 9.08 19.39 0.18
CA SER A 274 9.29 20.77 0.64
C SER A 274 10.34 20.91 1.73
N LEU A 275 10.57 19.87 2.54
CA LEU A 275 11.61 19.85 3.57
C LEU A 275 12.95 19.31 3.05
N GLY A 276 13.02 18.87 1.79
CA GLY A 276 14.23 18.32 1.19
C GLY A 276 14.71 17.01 1.82
N ASN A 277 13.91 16.38 2.68
CA ASN A 277 14.26 15.22 3.48
C ASN A 277 13.60 13.92 2.97
N PHE A 278 13.28 13.80 1.68
CA PHE A 278 12.58 12.62 1.15
C PHE A 278 13.55 11.66 0.46
N ILE A 279 13.26 10.36 0.59
CA ILE A 279 13.98 9.28 -0.10
C ILE A 279 13.00 8.65 -1.10
N THR A 280 13.42 8.50 -2.34
CA THR A 280 12.58 7.86 -3.36
C THR A 280 12.56 6.34 -3.17
N VAL A 281 11.46 5.69 -3.56
CA VAL A 281 11.43 4.22 -3.61
C VAL A 281 12.49 3.72 -4.58
N HIS A 282 12.58 4.37 -5.75
CA HIS A 282 13.54 4.05 -6.80
C HIS A 282 15.00 3.98 -6.33
N GLU A 283 15.44 4.93 -5.50
CA GLU A 283 16.77 4.91 -4.89
C GLU A 283 16.88 3.82 -3.82
N MET A 284 15.87 3.71 -2.95
CA MET A 284 15.92 2.80 -1.81
C MET A 284 15.98 1.32 -2.21
N ILE A 285 15.28 0.91 -3.26
CA ILE A 285 15.27 -0.48 -3.74
C ILE A 285 16.57 -0.90 -4.45
N GLN A 286 17.48 0.05 -4.73
CA GLN A 286 18.82 -0.26 -5.25
C GLN A 286 19.78 -0.67 -4.12
N GLU A 287 19.50 -0.25 -2.89
CA GLU A 287 20.35 -0.49 -1.72
C GLU A 287 19.77 -1.51 -0.74
N VAL A 288 18.45 -1.65 -0.71
CA VAL A 288 17.71 -2.50 0.23
C VAL A 288 16.81 -3.46 -0.55
N ASP A 289 16.77 -4.73 -0.13
CA ASP A 289 15.82 -5.70 -0.66
C ASP A 289 14.38 -5.12 -0.56
N PRO A 290 13.66 -4.98 -1.69
CA PRO A 290 12.29 -4.47 -1.73
C PRO A 290 11.33 -5.18 -0.76
N GLN A 291 11.53 -6.48 -0.50
CA GLN A 291 10.71 -7.22 0.46
C GLN A 291 10.90 -6.72 1.89
N VAL A 292 12.08 -6.20 2.26
CA VAL A 292 12.31 -5.60 3.58
C VAL A 292 11.51 -4.31 3.71
N LEU A 293 11.52 -3.45 2.68
CA LEU A 293 10.72 -2.22 2.65
C LEU A 293 9.23 -2.52 2.68
N ARG A 294 8.78 -3.50 1.88
CA ARG A 294 7.40 -4.01 1.90
C ARG A 294 7.02 -4.52 3.28
N PHE A 295 7.85 -5.36 3.90
CA PHE A 295 7.61 -5.94 5.22
C PHE A 295 7.49 -4.86 6.30
N PHE A 296 8.44 -3.94 6.35
CA PHE A 296 8.47 -2.82 7.29
C PHE A 296 7.16 -2.04 7.28
N MET A 297 6.68 -1.68 6.10
CA MET A 297 5.42 -0.94 5.98
C MET A 297 4.20 -1.85 6.22
N ALA A 298 4.11 -3.00 5.56
CA ALA A 298 2.90 -3.83 5.59
C ALA A 298 2.56 -4.37 6.99
N THR A 299 3.54 -4.47 7.89
CA THR A 299 3.38 -5.03 9.25
C THR A 299 3.07 -3.99 10.33
N THR A 300 3.02 -2.72 9.98
CA THR A 300 2.66 -1.63 10.90
C THR A 300 1.21 -1.22 10.70
N GLN A 301 0.45 -1.06 11.79
CA GLN A 301 -0.97 -0.66 11.71
C GLN A 301 -1.15 0.60 10.83
N TYR A 302 -1.99 0.50 9.79
CA TYR A 302 -1.97 1.44 8.66
C TYR A 302 -2.23 2.89 9.07
N ARG A 303 -3.12 3.12 10.05
CA ARG A 303 -3.46 4.45 10.58
C ARG A 303 -2.37 5.08 11.43
N ARG A 304 -1.42 4.30 11.94
CA ARG A 304 -0.36 4.83 12.80
C ARG A 304 0.76 5.42 11.94
N PRO A 305 1.36 6.55 12.38
CA PRO A 305 2.61 7.01 11.82
C PRO A 305 3.67 5.91 11.89
N ILE A 306 4.51 5.84 10.87
CA ILE A 306 5.65 4.91 10.82
C ILE A 306 6.95 5.70 10.71
N ARG A 307 7.88 5.42 11.61
CA ARG A 307 9.15 6.12 11.66
C ARG A 307 10.20 5.37 10.85
N TYR A 308 10.75 6.04 9.84
CA TYR A 308 11.84 5.52 9.04
C TYR A 308 13.21 5.86 9.65
N SER A 309 14.05 4.83 9.78
CA SER A 309 15.47 4.91 10.16
C SER A 309 16.22 3.66 9.68
N GLU A 310 17.55 3.74 9.59
CA GLU A 310 18.39 2.56 9.32
C GLU A 310 18.17 1.44 10.34
N ALA A 311 18.02 1.80 11.63
CA ALA A 311 17.76 0.84 12.70
C ALA A 311 16.45 0.06 12.48
N THR A 312 15.36 0.75 12.17
CA THR A 312 14.06 0.12 11.89
C THR A 312 14.09 -0.74 10.63
N MET A 313 14.87 -0.34 9.60
CA MET A 313 15.05 -1.15 8.39
C MET A 313 15.85 -2.43 8.68
N LYS A 314 16.92 -2.34 9.47
CA LYS A 314 17.70 -3.51 9.90
C LYS A 314 16.89 -4.47 10.77
N GLU A 315 16.04 -3.93 11.63
CA GLU A 315 15.09 -4.74 12.42
C GLU A 315 14.09 -5.46 11.50
N ALA A 316 13.50 -4.75 10.54
CA ALA A 316 12.61 -5.35 9.55
C ALA A 316 13.29 -6.48 8.76
N ALA A 317 14.54 -6.27 8.33
CA ALA A 317 15.32 -7.29 7.62
C ALA A 317 15.57 -8.52 8.49
N THR A 318 15.98 -8.32 9.75
CA THR A 318 16.20 -9.41 10.72
C THR A 318 14.92 -10.22 10.94
N ASN A 319 13.80 -9.54 11.06
CA ASN A 319 12.49 -10.13 11.29
C ASN A 319 11.98 -10.91 10.07
N LEU A 320 12.14 -10.35 8.87
CA LEU A 320 11.83 -11.04 7.62
C LEU A 320 12.70 -12.29 7.45
N GLN A 321 14.00 -12.20 7.75
CA GLN A 321 14.92 -13.34 7.67
C GLN A 321 14.52 -14.48 8.62
N ARG A 322 13.99 -14.18 9.81
CA ARG A 322 13.49 -15.22 10.72
C ARG A 322 12.33 -16.00 10.11
N LEU A 323 11.41 -15.31 9.45
CA LEU A 323 10.29 -15.93 8.74
C LEU A 323 10.78 -16.76 7.54
N LYS A 324 11.77 -16.25 6.79
CA LYS A 324 12.40 -17.00 5.70
C LYS A 324 13.07 -18.28 6.19
N ASN A 325 13.79 -18.22 7.31
CA ASN A 325 14.42 -19.40 7.90
C ASN A 325 13.39 -20.47 8.29
N THR A 326 12.23 -20.07 8.82
CA THR A 326 11.13 -21.02 9.10
C THR A 326 10.63 -21.69 7.81
N PHE A 327 10.42 -20.91 6.75
CA PHE A 327 10.01 -21.44 5.45
C PHE A 327 11.02 -22.45 4.89
N ASP A 328 12.31 -22.13 4.96
CA ASP A 328 13.37 -23.02 4.47
C ASP A 328 13.48 -24.31 5.31
N ASN A 329 13.37 -24.19 6.63
CA ASN A 329 13.35 -25.34 7.52
C ASN A 329 12.15 -26.26 7.27
N LEU A 330 10.97 -25.67 7.02
CA LEU A 330 9.76 -26.41 6.67
C LEU A 330 9.99 -27.20 5.38
N ASN A 331 10.52 -26.53 4.35
CA ASN A 331 10.78 -27.14 3.05
C ASN A 331 11.78 -28.28 3.13
N PHE A 332 12.88 -28.09 3.84
CA PHE A 332 13.88 -29.15 4.09
C PHE A 332 13.26 -30.41 4.73
N ARG A 333 12.25 -30.24 5.59
CA ARG A 333 11.63 -31.34 6.31
C ARG A 333 10.65 -32.17 5.47
N PHE A 334 10.22 -31.70 4.29
CA PHE A 334 9.36 -32.48 3.39
C PHE A 334 10.02 -33.75 2.87
N GLU A 335 11.34 -33.74 2.66
CA GLU A 335 12.09 -34.88 2.10
C GLU A 335 11.99 -36.13 2.97
N ASN A 336 12.01 -35.94 4.29
CA ASN A 336 12.03 -37.02 5.28
C ASN A 336 10.69 -37.22 6.00
N ALA A 337 9.63 -36.56 5.52
CA ALA A 337 8.31 -36.63 6.12
C ALA A 337 7.58 -37.94 5.77
N VAL A 338 6.91 -38.54 6.76
CA VAL A 338 5.99 -39.66 6.54
C VAL A 338 4.64 -39.14 6.02
N ALA A 339 3.83 -40.01 5.40
CA ALA A 339 2.57 -39.57 4.81
C ALA A 339 1.57 -38.98 5.84
N ALA A 340 1.42 -39.66 6.98
CA ALA A 340 0.52 -39.27 8.06
C ALA A 340 1.00 -39.82 9.40
N GLN A 341 0.55 -39.22 10.51
CA GLN A 341 0.77 -39.70 11.87
C GLN A 341 -0.55 -39.70 12.68
N SER A 342 -0.57 -40.45 13.78
CA SER A 342 -1.77 -40.56 14.64
C SER A 342 -2.13 -39.25 15.35
N GLU A 343 -1.17 -38.35 15.54
CA GLU A 343 -1.39 -37.08 16.23
C GLU A 343 -1.88 -35.96 15.29
N ASP A 344 -1.90 -36.20 13.95
CA ASP A 344 -2.15 -35.17 12.94
C ASP A 344 -3.43 -34.38 13.21
N GLU A 345 -4.51 -35.02 13.68
CA GLU A 345 -5.77 -34.35 14.02
C GLU A 345 -5.61 -33.26 15.09
N ARG A 346 -4.75 -33.50 16.08
CA ARG A 346 -4.44 -32.48 17.10
C ARG A 346 -3.65 -31.33 16.50
N GLN A 347 -2.63 -31.60 15.67
CA GLN A 347 -1.88 -30.52 15.01
C GLN A 347 -2.77 -29.69 14.09
N VAL A 348 -3.69 -30.32 13.37
CA VAL A 348 -4.70 -29.62 12.56
C VAL A 348 -5.55 -28.69 13.42
N THR A 349 -6.01 -29.17 14.58
CA THR A 349 -6.81 -28.35 15.52
C THR A 349 -6.02 -27.14 16.05
N GLU A 350 -4.73 -27.30 16.37
CA GLU A 350 -3.87 -26.20 16.81
C GLU A 350 -3.65 -25.15 15.70
N LEU A 351 -3.50 -25.58 14.44
CA LEU A 351 -3.41 -24.69 13.29
C LEU A 351 -4.71 -23.92 13.03
N GLU A 352 -5.87 -24.57 13.18
CA GLU A 352 -7.18 -23.92 13.03
C GLU A 352 -7.44 -22.86 14.13
N GLN A 353 -6.91 -23.07 15.34
CA GLN A 353 -6.94 -22.08 16.40
C GLN A 353 -6.09 -20.86 16.06
N LEU A 354 -4.89 -21.07 15.50
CA LEU A 354 -4.03 -19.98 15.01
C LEU A 354 -4.74 -19.19 13.90
N GLU A 355 -5.40 -19.87 12.96
CA GLU A 355 -6.16 -19.24 11.89
C GLU A 355 -7.32 -18.40 12.42
N THR A 356 -8.08 -18.93 13.38
CA THR A 356 -9.15 -18.19 14.04
C THR A 356 -8.63 -16.92 14.71
N ARG A 357 -7.44 -16.97 15.35
CA ARG A 357 -6.81 -15.79 15.93
C ARG A 357 -6.33 -14.80 14.88
N PHE A 358 -5.68 -15.26 13.81
CA PHE A 358 -5.23 -14.39 12.73
C PHE A 358 -6.41 -13.62 12.11
N ILE A 359 -7.51 -14.33 11.82
CA ILE A 359 -8.74 -13.72 11.32
C ILE A 359 -9.29 -12.70 12.31
N LYS A 360 -9.33 -13.03 13.61
CA LYS A 360 -9.82 -12.10 14.64
C LYS A 360 -9.01 -10.80 14.69
N GLU A 361 -7.68 -10.89 14.65
CA GLU A 361 -6.81 -9.70 14.73
C GLU A 361 -6.94 -8.85 13.47
N MET A 362 -6.92 -9.46 12.28
CA MET A 362 -7.07 -8.74 11.02
C MET A 362 -8.50 -8.22 10.79
N ASP A 363 -9.53 -8.89 11.33
CA ASP A 363 -10.92 -8.39 11.35
C ASP A 363 -11.06 -7.10 12.15
N ASP A 364 -10.16 -6.82 13.08
CA ASP A 364 -10.20 -5.61 13.89
C ASP A 364 -9.48 -4.44 13.21
N ASP A 365 -10.08 -3.89 12.15
CA ASP A 365 -9.54 -2.74 11.40
C ASP A 365 -8.16 -3.05 10.78
N PHE A 366 -8.07 -4.20 10.13
CA PHE A 366 -6.89 -4.67 9.39
C PHE A 366 -5.62 -4.56 10.22
N ASN A 367 -5.68 -4.96 11.50
CA ASN A 367 -4.60 -4.74 12.46
C ASN A 367 -3.35 -5.58 12.11
N ALA A 368 -2.56 -5.05 11.20
CA ALA A 368 -1.39 -5.70 10.64
C ALA A 368 -0.33 -6.05 11.70
N ALA A 369 -0.18 -5.20 12.72
CA ALA A 369 0.78 -5.41 13.81
C ALA A 369 0.41 -6.63 14.67
N ASN A 370 -0.88 -6.81 14.95
CA ASN A 370 -1.35 -8.01 15.65
C ASN A 370 -1.39 -9.21 14.71
N GLY A 371 -1.80 -9.03 13.45
CA GLY A 371 -1.81 -10.08 12.44
C GLY A 371 -0.42 -10.71 12.23
N ILE A 372 0.63 -9.90 12.06
CA ILE A 372 2.00 -10.41 11.92
C ILE A 372 2.49 -11.10 13.21
N THR A 373 1.99 -10.70 14.38
CA THR A 373 2.30 -11.39 15.63
C THR A 373 1.82 -12.85 15.58
N VAL A 374 0.62 -13.10 15.06
CA VAL A 374 0.11 -14.48 14.86
C VAL A 374 0.92 -15.23 13.80
N VAL A 375 1.44 -14.57 12.77
CA VAL A 375 2.38 -15.19 11.81
C VAL A 375 3.66 -15.65 12.51
N TYR A 376 4.22 -14.87 13.44
CA TYR A 376 5.37 -15.31 14.24
C TYR A 376 5.04 -16.48 15.18
N GLU A 377 3.83 -16.50 15.75
CA GLU A 377 3.36 -17.63 16.55
C GLU A 377 3.25 -18.91 15.71
N LEU A 378 2.70 -18.81 14.49
CA LEU A 378 2.70 -19.90 13.52
C LEU A 378 4.13 -20.32 13.17
N ALA A 379 5.03 -19.37 12.93
CA ALA A 379 6.42 -19.67 12.63
C ALA A 379 7.13 -20.43 13.78
N LYS A 380 6.85 -20.05 15.02
CA LYS A 380 7.35 -20.73 16.22
C LYS A 380 6.75 -22.13 16.36
N TRP A 381 5.45 -22.26 16.13
CA TRP A 381 4.75 -23.54 16.16
C TRP A 381 5.35 -24.51 15.12
N ILE A 382 5.56 -24.03 13.89
CA ILE A 382 6.20 -24.77 12.81
C ILE A 382 7.58 -25.25 13.28
N ASN A 383 8.47 -24.34 13.67
CA ASN A 383 9.83 -24.72 14.07
C ASN A 383 9.84 -25.77 15.21
N THR A 384 8.92 -25.67 16.17
CA THR A 384 8.76 -26.66 17.25
C THR A 384 8.31 -28.02 16.71
N TYR A 385 7.35 -28.05 15.78
CA TYR A 385 6.92 -29.29 15.12
C TYR A 385 8.07 -29.93 14.32
N LEU A 386 8.88 -29.10 13.65
CA LEU A 386 10.05 -29.51 12.89
C LEU A 386 11.22 -30.01 13.75
N GLU A 387 11.15 -30.00 15.08
CA GLU A 387 12.15 -30.63 15.95
C GLU A 387 11.84 -32.10 16.21
N GLN A 388 10.61 -32.56 15.92
CA GLN A 388 10.21 -33.94 16.17
C GLN A 388 11.04 -34.92 15.31
N PRO A 389 11.29 -36.15 15.81
CA PRO A 389 12.01 -37.17 15.03
C PRO A 389 11.33 -37.51 13.71
N THR A 390 10.00 -37.53 13.70
CA THR A 390 9.17 -37.85 12.55
C THR A 390 8.11 -36.77 12.40
N VAL A 391 7.89 -36.28 11.18
CA VAL A 391 6.86 -35.30 10.83
C VAL A 391 6.00 -35.82 9.69
N SER A 392 4.75 -35.37 9.65
CA SER A 392 3.73 -35.72 8.67
C SER A 392 3.71 -34.73 7.51
N LYS A 393 3.68 -35.25 6.28
CA LYS A 393 3.48 -34.44 5.06
C LYS A 393 2.17 -33.67 5.12
N THR A 394 1.12 -34.25 5.69
CA THR A 394 -0.19 -33.61 5.84
C THR A 394 -0.08 -32.32 6.66
N ILE A 395 0.66 -32.37 7.77
CA ILE A 395 0.85 -31.20 8.65
C ILE A 395 1.78 -30.18 8.03
N LEU A 396 2.87 -30.62 7.39
CA LEU A 396 3.78 -29.70 6.69
C LEU A 396 3.05 -28.94 5.59
N SER A 397 2.27 -29.61 4.73
CA SER A 397 1.52 -28.97 3.66
C SER A 397 0.47 -27.98 4.18
N LYS A 398 -0.28 -28.32 5.24
CA LYS A 398 -1.25 -27.38 5.83
C LYS A 398 -0.55 -26.16 6.44
N SER A 399 0.57 -26.38 7.12
CA SER A 399 1.36 -25.31 7.75
C SER A 399 1.98 -24.38 6.72
N GLU A 400 2.56 -24.94 5.65
CA GLU A 400 3.12 -24.17 4.54
C GLU A 400 2.04 -23.34 3.84
N ALA A 401 0.89 -23.95 3.53
CA ALA A 401 -0.22 -23.25 2.89
C ALA A 401 -0.70 -22.06 3.73
N LEU A 402 -0.92 -22.25 5.04
CA LEU A 402 -1.29 -21.15 5.94
C LEU A 402 -0.19 -20.09 6.02
N PHE A 403 1.07 -20.50 6.20
CA PHE A 403 2.19 -19.58 6.37
C PHE A 403 2.40 -18.70 5.13
N THR A 404 2.44 -19.31 3.95
CA THR A 404 2.57 -18.63 2.66
C THR A 404 1.36 -17.75 2.36
N GLN A 405 0.14 -18.24 2.62
CA GLN A 405 -1.09 -17.46 2.40
C GLN A 405 -1.10 -16.21 3.28
N TRP A 406 -0.77 -16.30 4.56
CA TRP A 406 -0.76 -15.13 5.44
C TRP A 406 0.36 -14.15 5.09
N LEU A 407 1.57 -14.63 4.79
CA LEU A 407 2.66 -13.78 4.31
C LEU A 407 2.28 -13.05 3.01
N SER A 408 1.55 -13.72 2.12
CA SER A 408 1.09 -13.10 0.87
C SER A 408 0.14 -11.92 1.09
N ILE A 409 -0.60 -11.87 2.21
CA ILE A 409 -1.45 -10.72 2.59
C ILE A 409 -0.58 -9.49 2.88
N PHE A 410 0.60 -9.69 3.46
CA PHE A 410 1.61 -8.66 3.66
C PHE A 410 2.48 -8.42 2.40
N GLY A 411 2.15 -9.06 1.27
CA GLY A 411 2.90 -9.00 0.02
C GLY A 411 4.31 -9.58 0.13
N ILE A 412 4.53 -10.52 1.05
CA ILE A 412 5.79 -11.24 1.19
C ILE A 412 5.67 -12.57 0.47
N LEU A 413 6.66 -12.87 -0.37
CA LEU A 413 6.74 -14.11 -1.12
C LEU A 413 8.12 -14.72 -0.90
N PHE A 414 8.13 -15.90 -0.30
CA PHE A 414 9.31 -16.72 -0.22
C PHE A 414 9.27 -17.72 -1.35
N THR A 415 10.33 -17.72 -2.16
CA THR A 415 10.62 -18.83 -3.05
C THR A 415 11.56 -19.78 -2.33
N THR A 416 11.46 -21.07 -2.64
CA THR A 416 12.59 -21.98 -2.37
C THR A 416 13.80 -21.40 -3.09
N ALA A 417 14.96 -21.42 -2.43
CA ALA A 417 16.18 -20.92 -3.05
C ALA A 417 16.37 -21.60 -4.41
N GLU A 418 16.91 -20.86 -5.39
CA GLU A 418 17.45 -21.48 -6.59
C GLU A 418 18.38 -22.62 -6.16
N MET A 419 18.37 -23.71 -6.93
CA MET A 419 19.29 -24.83 -6.68
C MET A 419 20.69 -24.26 -6.45
N LEU A 420 21.39 -24.79 -5.46
CA LEU A 420 22.76 -24.40 -5.19
C LEU A 420 23.56 -24.47 -6.48
N ASP A 421 24.49 -23.52 -6.67
CA ASP A 421 25.53 -23.68 -7.67
C ASP A 421 26.14 -25.08 -7.45
N GLU A 422 26.29 -25.87 -8.52
CA GLU A 422 26.71 -27.28 -8.47
C GLU A 422 28.00 -27.46 -7.64
N GLU A 423 28.84 -26.43 -7.59
CA GLU A 423 30.03 -26.30 -6.75
C GLU A 423 29.73 -26.27 -5.24
N ILE A 424 28.68 -25.58 -4.79
CA ILE A 424 28.29 -25.51 -3.38
C ILE A 424 27.70 -26.84 -2.91
N GLU A 425 26.90 -27.51 -3.75
CA GLU A 425 26.41 -28.86 -3.42
C GLU A 425 27.56 -29.85 -3.25
N GLN A 426 28.53 -29.82 -4.16
CA GLN A 426 29.74 -30.64 -4.07
C GLN A 426 30.52 -30.37 -2.78
N LEU A 427 30.69 -29.10 -2.39
CA LEU A 427 31.35 -28.75 -1.13
C LEU A 427 30.58 -29.27 0.10
N ILE A 428 29.25 -29.16 0.12
CA ILE A 428 28.43 -29.67 1.22
C ILE A 428 28.50 -31.20 1.30
N GLU A 429 28.47 -31.90 0.16
CA GLU A 429 28.59 -33.35 0.10
C GLU A 429 30.00 -33.82 0.51
N GLU A 430 31.05 -33.16 0.01
CA GLU A 430 32.44 -33.41 0.38
C GLU A 430 32.63 -33.21 1.89
N ARG A 431 32.08 -32.14 2.46
CA ARG A 431 32.10 -31.91 3.91
C ARG A 431 31.36 -33.01 4.67
N THR A 432 30.19 -33.42 4.19
CA THR A 432 29.40 -34.51 4.80
C THR A 432 30.21 -35.80 4.81
N GLN A 433 30.93 -36.09 3.72
CA GLN A 433 31.80 -37.25 3.62
C GLN A 433 33.05 -37.11 4.51
N ALA A 434 33.68 -35.94 4.58
CA ALA A 434 34.79 -35.65 5.48
C ALA A 434 34.40 -35.90 6.95
N ARG A 435 33.21 -35.44 7.37
CA ARG A 435 32.67 -35.72 8.71
C ARG A 435 32.42 -37.21 8.96
N LYS A 436 31.85 -37.92 7.98
CA LYS A 436 31.68 -39.40 8.07
C LYS A 436 33.03 -40.11 8.20
N ASN A 437 34.05 -39.62 7.50
CA ASN A 437 35.41 -40.15 7.52
C ASN A 437 36.23 -39.67 8.74
N ARG A 438 35.66 -38.84 9.62
CA ARG A 438 36.32 -38.19 10.76
C ARG A 438 37.50 -37.28 10.38
N ASP A 439 37.50 -36.75 9.16
CA ASP A 439 38.42 -35.70 8.72
C ASP A 439 37.84 -34.32 9.09
N PHE A 440 38.04 -33.94 10.36
CA PHE A 440 37.52 -32.68 10.89
C PHE A 440 38.25 -31.46 10.32
N ALA A 441 39.54 -31.60 9.97
CA ALA A 441 40.31 -30.51 9.37
C ALA A 441 39.73 -30.12 8.00
N ARG A 442 39.47 -31.10 7.13
CA ARG A 442 38.83 -30.84 5.84
C ARG A 442 37.39 -30.35 5.99
N SER A 443 36.64 -30.89 6.96
CA SER A 443 35.28 -30.41 7.25
C SER A 443 35.23 -28.94 7.69
N ASP A 444 36.19 -28.50 8.50
CA ASP A 444 36.28 -27.11 8.96
C ASP A 444 36.75 -26.18 7.82
N GLU A 445 37.71 -26.61 7.01
CA GLU A 445 38.17 -25.87 5.82
C GLU A 445 37.00 -25.61 4.86
N ILE A 446 36.21 -26.63 4.54
CA ILE A 446 35.04 -26.48 3.66
C ILE A 446 33.97 -25.60 4.29
N ARG A 447 33.76 -25.67 5.61
CA ARG A 447 32.81 -24.77 6.29
C ARG A 447 33.23 -23.30 6.13
N ASP A 448 34.53 -23.02 6.26
CA ASP A 448 35.04 -21.67 6.17
C ASP A 448 35.00 -21.15 4.71
N GLN A 449 35.30 -22.01 3.72
CA GLN A 449 35.08 -21.70 2.29
C GLN A 449 33.62 -21.38 1.95
N LEU A 450 32.70 -22.18 2.49
CA LEU A 450 31.28 -21.96 2.33
C LEU A 450 30.87 -20.63 2.97
N LYS A 451 31.38 -20.33 4.16
CA LYS A 451 31.12 -19.07 4.85
C LYS A 451 31.64 -17.85 4.08
N GLU A 452 32.81 -17.94 3.44
CA GLU A 452 33.34 -16.87 2.56
C GLU A 452 32.46 -16.64 1.32
N LYS A 453 31.82 -17.69 0.81
CA LYS A 453 30.80 -17.61 -0.24
C LYS A 453 29.41 -17.18 0.30
N GLY A 454 29.33 -16.71 1.54
CA GLY A 454 28.10 -16.32 2.22
C GLY A 454 27.21 -17.51 2.58
N ILE A 455 27.69 -18.75 2.63
CA ILE A 455 26.90 -19.94 2.99
C ILE A 455 27.19 -20.34 4.43
N LEU A 456 26.20 -20.22 5.30
CA LEU A 456 26.25 -20.67 6.69
C LEU A 456 25.65 -22.07 6.81
N LEU A 457 26.38 -22.99 7.43
CA LEU A 457 25.93 -24.36 7.67
C LEU A 457 25.40 -24.55 9.10
N ASP A 458 24.34 -25.35 9.22
CA ASP A 458 23.75 -25.78 10.48
C ASP A 458 23.59 -27.31 10.50
N ASP A 459 24.33 -27.98 11.38
CA ASP A 459 24.33 -29.44 11.46
C ASP A 459 23.20 -29.92 12.38
N THR A 460 22.20 -30.60 11.82
CA THR A 460 21.08 -31.17 12.58
C THR A 460 21.12 -32.71 12.57
N PRO A 461 20.46 -33.39 13.53
CA PRO A 461 20.31 -34.85 13.48
C PRO A 461 19.64 -35.37 12.20
N GLN A 462 18.90 -34.50 11.48
CA GLN A 462 18.22 -34.82 10.23
C GLN A 462 19.06 -34.52 8.97
N GLY A 463 20.27 -33.99 9.13
CA GLY A 463 21.17 -33.60 8.04
C GLY A 463 21.75 -32.20 8.22
N THR A 464 22.74 -31.85 7.39
CA THR A 464 23.30 -30.50 7.34
C THR A 464 22.35 -29.60 6.54
N ARG A 465 21.86 -28.55 7.19
CA ARG A 465 21.15 -27.44 6.55
C ARG A 465 22.15 -26.35 6.19
N TRP A 466 21.78 -25.51 5.24
CA TRP A 466 22.58 -24.36 4.86
C TRP A 466 21.68 -23.16 4.61
N ARG A 467 22.24 -21.95 4.71
CA ARG A 467 21.56 -20.70 4.35
C ARG A 467 22.56 -19.74 3.71
N ARG A 468 22.12 -18.94 2.74
CA ARG A 468 22.91 -17.85 2.18
C ARG A 468 22.73 -16.59 3.04
N GLU A 469 23.82 -15.96 3.46
CA GLU A 469 23.87 -14.66 4.11
C GLU A 469 23.44 -13.63 3.06
N ALA A 470 22.46 -12.80 3.41
CA ALA A 470 21.84 -11.83 2.52
C ALA A 470 22.77 -10.65 2.21
#